data_AF-A0A9D2IWZ9-F1
#
_entry.id   AF-A0A9D2IWZ9-F1
#
_cell.length_a   1.000
_cell.length_b   1.000
_cell.length_c   1.000
_cell.angle_alpha   90.00
_cell.angle_beta   90.00
_cell.angle_gamma   90.00
#
_symmetry.space_group_name_H-M   'P 1'
#
loop_
_entity.id
_entity.type
_entity.pdbx_description
1 polymer ?
#
loop_
_entity_poly.entity_id
_entity_poly.type
_entity_poly.pdbx_seq_one_letter_code
_entity_poly.pdbx_strand_id
1 'polypeptide(L)'
;MNYLSKEEIRQWRSSLEKITLEEFARRLGKQVEEKKQTHDIVDMIVNNEAISATPELPAKKPQKAITFKFTFKKKLTEREQKILDYLTKHVNEPVKATDLASLIGLPRDYVYKYIRNLRAKIAEEVLFNSNEGGFLLKS
;
A
#
# COMPACT_ATOMS: atom_id res chain seq x y z
N MET A 1 -16.45 -21.68 18.36
CA MET A 1 -15.73 -20.51 17.81
C MET A 1 -15.42 -19.58 18.98
N ASN A 2 -14.25 -19.71 19.61
CA ASN A 2 -13.96 -19.07 20.88
C ASN A 2 -13.02 -17.86 20.72
N TYR A 3 -13.28 -17.06 19.70
CA TYR A 3 -12.49 -15.87 19.34
C TYR A 3 -13.17 -14.59 19.82
N LEU A 4 -12.37 -13.54 19.95
CA LEU A 4 -12.86 -12.19 20.24
C LEU A 4 -13.79 -11.68 19.13
N SER A 5 -15.01 -11.32 19.52
CA SER A 5 -15.99 -10.64 18.68
C SER A 5 -15.60 -9.19 18.44
N LYS A 6 -16.15 -8.59 17.37
CA LYS A 6 -15.93 -7.18 17.00
C LYS A 6 -16.25 -6.20 18.15
N GLU A 7 -17.28 -6.51 18.95
CA GLU A 7 -17.68 -5.72 20.12
C GLU A 7 -16.59 -5.75 21.22
N GLU A 8 -15.98 -6.91 21.45
CA GLU A 8 -14.96 -7.10 22.48
C GLU A 8 -13.64 -6.43 22.07
N ILE A 9 -13.30 -6.48 20.77
CA ILE A 9 -12.16 -5.71 20.22
C ILE A 9 -12.39 -4.21 20.38
N ARG A 10 -13.62 -3.73 20.18
CA ARG A 10 -13.98 -2.32 20.38
C ARG A 10 -13.86 -1.92 21.85
N GLN A 11 -14.28 -2.79 22.76
CA GLN A 11 -14.16 -2.58 24.20
C GLN A 11 -12.71 -2.56 24.66
N TRP A 12 -11.87 -3.46 24.16
CA TRP A 12 -10.41 -3.43 24.40
C TRP A 12 -9.80 -2.11 23.93
N ARG A 13 -10.11 -1.65 22.71
CA ARG A 13 -9.62 -0.36 22.18
C ARG A 13 -10.09 0.87 22.98
N SER A 14 -11.23 0.76 23.64
CA SER A 14 -11.77 1.82 24.49
C SER A 14 -11.27 1.73 25.94
N SER A 15 -10.60 0.64 26.33
CA SER A 15 -10.07 0.50 27.68
C SER A 15 -8.80 1.35 27.82
N LEU A 16 -8.72 2.10 28.92
CA LEU A 16 -7.50 2.82 29.33
C LEU A 16 -6.48 1.87 29.98
N GLU A 17 -6.81 0.59 30.13
CA GLU A 17 -5.90 -0.44 30.62
C GLU A 17 -4.78 -0.71 29.59
N LYS A 18 -3.52 -0.66 30.04
CA LYS A 18 -2.34 -1.01 29.22
C LYS A 18 -2.15 -2.53 29.15
N ILE A 19 -3.15 -3.26 28.65
CA ILE A 19 -3.12 -4.72 28.52
C ILE A 19 -3.05 -5.13 27.05
N THR A 20 -2.32 -6.21 26.75
CA THR A 20 -2.21 -6.74 25.38
C THR A 20 -3.53 -7.40 24.96
N LEU A 21 -3.76 -7.51 23.65
CA LEU A 21 -4.98 -8.13 23.11
C LEU A 21 -5.10 -9.61 23.52
N GLU A 22 -3.97 -10.31 23.67
CA GLU A 22 -3.90 -11.68 24.18
C GLU A 22 -4.33 -11.77 25.65
N GLU A 23 -3.85 -10.86 26.49
CA GLU A 23 -4.22 -10.80 27.90
C GLU A 23 -5.72 -10.52 28.07
N PHE A 24 -6.27 -9.63 27.22
CA PHE A 24 -7.70 -9.33 27.20
C PHE A 24 -8.54 -10.54 26.74
N ALA A 25 -8.08 -11.28 25.73
CA ALA A 25 -8.74 -12.52 25.29
C ALA A 25 -8.74 -13.55 26.42
N ARG A 26 -7.60 -13.76 27.07
CA ARG A 26 -7.41 -14.70 28.18
C ARG A 26 -8.37 -14.42 29.34
N ARG A 27 -8.61 -13.13 29.65
CA ARG A 27 -9.56 -12.69 30.69
C ARG A 27 -11.02 -12.99 30.35
N LEU A 28 -11.38 -12.94 29.07
CA LEU A 28 -12.71 -13.31 28.58
C LEU A 28 -12.86 -14.83 28.32
N GLY A 29 -11.82 -15.61 28.63
CA GLY A 29 -11.78 -17.05 28.34
C GLY A 29 -11.76 -17.36 26.84
N LYS A 30 -11.33 -16.39 26.01
CA LYS A 30 -11.29 -16.44 24.54
C LYS A 30 -9.85 -16.48 24.04
N GLN A 31 -9.63 -17.07 22.87
CA GLN A 31 -8.32 -17.11 22.23
C GLN A 31 -8.23 -16.00 21.17
N VAL A 32 -7.08 -15.32 21.07
CA VAL A 32 -6.81 -14.45 19.92
C VAL A 32 -6.68 -15.36 18.69
N GLU A 33 -7.34 -14.99 17.60
CA GLU A 33 -7.20 -15.72 16.34
C GLU A 33 -5.71 -15.71 15.94
N GLU A 34 -5.08 -16.88 16.03
CA GLU A 34 -3.68 -17.03 15.69
C GLU A 34 -3.49 -16.52 14.27
N LYS A 35 -2.50 -15.63 14.10
CA LYS A 35 -2.19 -15.05 12.80
C LYS A 35 -1.98 -16.22 11.85
N LYS A 36 -2.84 -16.32 10.83
CA LYS A 36 -2.59 -17.20 9.68
C LYS A 36 -1.15 -16.95 9.28
N GLN A 37 -0.32 -17.99 9.37
CA GLN A 37 1.10 -17.97 9.06
C GLN A 37 1.28 -17.19 7.76
N THR A 38 1.77 -15.96 7.84
CA THR A 38 2.27 -15.29 6.66
C THR A 38 3.45 -16.13 6.21
N HIS A 39 3.30 -16.79 5.06
CA HIS A 39 4.43 -17.29 4.31
C HIS A 39 5.24 -16.05 3.89
N ASP A 40 6.08 -15.58 4.82
CA ASP A 40 7.02 -14.51 4.60
C ASP A 40 8.10 -15.03 3.64
N ILE A 41 8.44 -14.19 2.66
CA ILE A 41 9.45 -14.46 1.61
C ILE A 41 10.81 -14.86 2.22
N VAL A 42 11.05 -14.50 3.49
CA VAL A 42 12.27 -14.74 4.25
C VAL A 42 12.47 -16.22 4.59
N ASP A 43 11.40 -17.01 4.71
CA ASP A 43 11.48 -18.44 5.07
C ASP A 43 11.84 -19.33 3.86
N MET A 44 11.61 -18.82 2.65
CA MET A 44 11.89 -19.53 1.38
C MET A 44 13.38 -19.58 1.04
N ILE A 45 14.20 -18.66 1.57
CA ILE A 45 15.61 -18.53 1.22
C ILE A 45 16.48 -19.49 2.04
N VAL A 46 16.03 -19.89 3.24
CA VAL A 46 16.81 -20.75 4.14
C VAL A 46 16.73 -22.24 3.76
N ASN A 47 15.71 -22.66 3.00
CA ASN A 47 15.41 -24.08 2.76
C ASN A 47 15.45 -24.49 1.28
N ASN A 48 16.32 -23.88 0.46
CA ASN A 48 16.44 -24.23 -0.95
C ASN A 48 17.28 -25.51 -1.18
N GLU A 49 16.69 -26.66 -0.83
CA GLU A 49 16.91 -27.91 -1.56
C GLU A 49 15.55 -28.58 -1.82
N ALA A 50 15.30 -28.94 -3.08
CA ALA A 50 14.20 -29.76 -3.60
C ALA A 50 12.84 -29.10 -3.97
N ILE A 51 12.76 -28.68 -5.25
CA ILE A 51 11.78 -29.10 -6.29
C ILE A 51 10.26 -29.08 -5.95
N SER A 52 9.44 -28.31 -6.70
CA SER A 52 8.39 -28.81 -7.63
C SER A 52 7.37 -27.76 -8.15
N ALA A 53 7.32 -27.62 -9.49
CA ALA A 53 6.13 -27.57 -10.38
C ALA A 53 4.96 -26.53 -10.22
N THR A 54 4.92 -25.54 -11.14
CA THR A 54 3.77 -24.98 -11.95
C THR A 54 2.61 -24.20 -11.26
N PRO A 55 1.87 -23.24 -11.92
CA PRO A 55 2.22 -22.13 -12.84
C PRO A 55 1.64 -20.72 -12.47
N GLU A 56 2.38 -19.68 -12.85
CA GLU A 56 2.01 -18.35 -13.40
C GLU A 56 0.93 -17.43 -12.79
N LEU A 57 1.39 -16.31 -12.20
CA LEU A 57 0.77 -14.96 -12.23
C LEU A 57 1.91 -13.90 -12.31
N PRO A 58 1.69 -12.72 -12.93
CA PRO A 58 2.56 -12.22 -13.98
C PRO A 58 3.76 -11.39 -13.49
N ALA A 59 4.94 -11.81 -13.97
CA ALA A 59 6.01 -11.01 -14.52
C ALA A 59 6.12 -9.54 -14.04
N LYS A 60 6.90 -9.35 -12.97
CA LYS A 60 7.66 -8.11 -12.76
C LYS A 60 8.54 -7.87 -13.99
N LYS A 61 8.09 -7.04 -14.93
CA LYS A 61 8.97 -6.52 -15.99
C LYS A 61 9.90 -5.47 -15.36
N PRO A 62 11.23 -5.60 -15.52
CA PRO A 62 12.16 -4.55 -15.11
C PRO A 62 12.02 -3.41 -16.13
N GLN A 63 11.31 -2.33 -15.77
CA GLN A 63 11.12 -1.21 -16.69
C GLN A 63 12.18 -0.13 -16.43
N LYS A 64 12.91 0.17 -17.50
CA LYS A 64 13.97 1.17 -17.66
C LYS A 64 13.67 2.45 -16.88
N ALA A 65 14.66 3.00 -16.20
CA ALA A 65 14.62 4.35 -15.66
C ALA A 65 14.47 5.36 -16.83
N ILE A 66 13.23 5.71 -17.15
CA ILE A 66 12.93 6.79 -18.09
C ILE A 66 13.07 8.08 -17.28
N THR A 67 14.06 8.89 -17.61
CA THR A 67 14.28 10.19 -16.97
C THR A 67 13.30 11.21 -17.56
N PHE A 68 12.18 11.44 -16.88
CA PHE A 68 11.25 12.51 -17.22
C PHE A 68 11.74 13.86 -16.68
N LYS A 69 11.82 14.87 -17.56
CA LYS A 69 12.14 16.24 -17.17
C LYS A 69 10.86 17.04 -16.91
N PHE A 70 10.35 16.97 -15.68
CA PHE A 70 9.21 17.79 -15.28
C PHE A 70 9.64 19.21 -14.91
N THR A 71 8.88 20.20 -15.37
CA THR A 71 9.03 21.60 -14.93
C THR A 71 8.09 21.87 -13.76
N PHE A 72 8.63 21.94 -12.54
CA PHE A 72 7.85 22.23 -11.34
C PHE A 72 7.82 23.72 -11.05
N LYS A 73 6.61 24.28 -10.89
CA LYS A 73 6.41 25.68 -10.51
C LYS A 73 6.70 25.95 -9.02
N LYS A 74 6.60 24.91 -8.18
CA LYS A 74 6.78 24.98 -6.72
C LYS A 74 7.46 23.72 -6.21
N LYS A 75 8.14 23.82 -5.06
CA LYS A 75 8.76 22.67 -4.39
C LYS A 75 7.74 21.58 -4.07
N LEU A 76 8.09 20.33 -4.37
CA LEU A 76 7.30 19.15 -4.02
C LEU A 76 7.56 18.78 -2.56
N THR A 77 6.54 18.24 -1.91
CA THR A 77 6.69 17.59 -0.60
C THR A 77 7.20 16.15 -0.81
N GLU A 78 7.88 15.59 0.18
CA GLU A 78 8.40 14.21 0.11
C GLU A 78 7.32 13.18 -0.26
N ARG A 79 6.07 13.40 0.19
CA ARG A 79 4.93 12.52 -0.11
C ARG A 79 4.52 12.60 -1.58
N GLU A 80 4.42 13.80 -2.12
CA GLU A 80 4.12 14.03 -3.54
C GLU A 80 5.23 13.45 -4.44
N GLN A 81 6.49 13.58 -4.00
CA GLN A 81 7.64 13.04 -4.71
C GLN A 81 7.61 11.51 -4.76
N LYS A 82 7.22 10.83 -3.67
CA LYS A 82 7.00 9.36 -3.68
C LYS A 82 5.89 8.95 -4.64
N ILE A 83 4.78 9.67 -4.66
CA ILE A 83 3.67 9.40 -5.59
C ILE A 83 4.15 9.57 -7.04
N LEU A 84 4.88 10.64 -7.32
CA LEU A 84 5.42 10.90 -8.66
C LEU A 84 6.45 9.85 -9.09
N ASP A 85 7.36 9.47 -8.19
CA ASP A 85 8.35 8.42 -8.43
C ASP A 85 7.66 7.10 -8.81
N TYR A 86 6.59 6.75 -8.08
CA TYR A 86 5.79 5.56 -8.39
C TYR A 86 5.08 5.65 -9.74
N LEU A 87 4.47 6.80 -10.04
CA LEU A 87 3.81 7.03 -11.34
C LEU A 87 4.79 7.01 -12.50
N THR A 88 6.03 7.46 -12.28
CA THR A 88 7.10 7.44 -13.29
C THR A 88 7.58 6.01 -13.58
N LYS A 89 7.47 5.10 -12.60
CA LYS A 89 7.71 3.67 -12.80
C LYS A 89 6.60 2.97 -13.59
N HIS A 90 5.37 3.50 -13.51
CA HIS A 90 4.16 2.96 -14.14
C HIS A 90 3.60 3.93 -15.19
N VAL A 91 4.45 4.38 -16.11
CA VAL A 91 4.04 5.28 -17.20
C VAL A 91 3.08 4.53 -18.12
N ASN A 92 2.02 5.21 -18.54
CA ASN A 92 0.96 4.65 -19.38
C ASN A 92 0.19 3.47 -18.75
N GLU A 93 0.38 3.22 -17.45
CA GLU A 93 -0.37 2.24 -16.67
C GLU A 93 -1.26 2.93 -15.63
N PRO A 94 -2.51 2.50 -15.45
CA PRO A 94 -3.41 3.11 -14.47
C PRO A 94 -3.06 2.65 -13.05
N VAL A 95 -2.54 3.56 -12.24
CA VAL A 95 -2.21 3.28 -10.83
C VAL A 95 -3.40 3.55 -9.93
N LYS A 96 -3.78 2.58 -9.10
CA LYS A 96 -4.91 2.72 -8.17
C LYS A 96 -4.56 3.62 -6.99
N ALA A 97 -5.54 4.38 -6.52
CA ALA A 97 -5.39 5.21 -5.33
C ALA A 97 -5.04 4.39 -4.08
N THR A 98 -5.48 3.13 -4.02
CA THR A 98 -5.22 2.19 -2.93
C THR A 98 -3.73 1.85 -2.81
N ASP A 99 -3.03 1.68 -3.94
CA ASP A 99 -1.59 1.38 -3.95
C ASP A 99 -0.79 2.61 -3.51
N LEU A 100 -1.14 3.78 -4.02
CA LEU A 100 -0.53 5.05 -3.60
C LEU A 100 -0.75 5.35 -2.11
N ALA A 101 -1.95 5.05 -1.60
CA ALA A 101 -2.29 5.19 -0.18
C ALA A 101 -1.38 4.33 0.70
N SER A 102 -1.19 3.06 0.29
CA SER A 102 -0.32 2.11 0.97
C SER A 102 1.15 2.55 0.91
N LEU A 103 1.60 3.10 -0.22
CA LEU A 103 2.97 3.58 -0.42
C LEU A 103 3.34 4.74 0.52
N ILE A 104 2.43 5.70 0.70
CA ILE A 104 2.67 6.88 1.56
C ILE A 104 2.19 6.68 3.00
N GLY A 105 1.54 5.54 3.30
CA GLY A 105 0.98 5.21 4.62
C GLY A 105 -0.18 6.11 5.04
N LEU A 106 -0.97 6.62 4.09
CA LEU A 106 -2.10 7.52 4.37
C LEU A 106 -3.42 6.99 3.79
N PRO A 107 -4.57 7.40 4.34
CA PRO A 107 -5.87 7.07 3.78
C PRO A 107 -6.01 7.54 2.33
N ARG A 108 -6.86 6.83 1.57
CA ARG A 108 -7.14 7.10 0.16
C ARG A 108 -7.57 8.54 -0.11
N ASP A 109 -8.29 9.18 0.81
CA ASP A 109 -8.71 10.59 0.71
C ASP A 109 -7.53 11.56 0.54
N TYR A 110 -6.42 11.28 1.22
CA TYR A 110 -5.22 12.11 1.12
C TYR A 110 -4.51 11.94 -0.22
N VAL A 111 -4.61 10.78 -0.86
CA VAL A 111 -4.03 10.54 -2.19
C VAL A 111 -4.61 11.51 -3.22
N TYR A 112 -5.94 11.67 -3.24
CA TYR A 112 -6.61 12.62 -4.15
C TYR A 112 -6.15 14.06 -3.91
N LYS A 113 -5.98 14.46 -2.64
CA LYS A 113 -5.46 15.79 -2.28
C LYS A 113 -4.04 16.01 -2.82
N TYR A 114 -3.14 15.03 -2.63
CA TYR A 114 -1.77 15.16 -3.12
C TYR A 114 -1.68 15.13 -4.63
N ILE A 115 -2.54 14.37 -5.30
CA ILE A 115 -2.59 14.35 -6.76
C ILE A 115 -3.12 15.66 -7.33
N ARG A 116 -4.15 16.25 -6.69
CA ARG A 116 -4.61 17.60 -7.03
C ARG A 116 -3.50 18.64 -6.86
N ASN A 117 -2.73 18.55 -5.78
CA ASN A 117 -1.60 19.45 -5.55
C ASN A 117 -0.46 19.21 -6.56
N LEU A 118 -0.14 17.95 -6.88
CA LEU A 118 0.85 17.60 -7.90
C LEU A 118 0.47 18.19 -9.25
N ARG A 119 -0.80 18.05 -9.67
CA ARG A 119 -1.32 18.69 -10.89
C ARG A 119 -1.18 20.22 -10.87
N ALA A 120 -1.39 20.85 -9.72
CA ALA A 120 -1.22 22.29 -9.59
C ALA A 120 0.27 22.73 -9.61
N LYS A 121 1.19 21.82 -9.26
CA LYS A 121 2.64 22.08 -9.19
C LYS A 121 3.37 21.76 -10.49
N ILE A 122 2.92 20.73 -11.21
CA ILE A 122 3.44 20.35 -12.52
C ILE A 122 2.77 21.25 -13.56
N ALA A 123 3.56 21.90 -14.41
CA ALA A 123 3.02 22.83 -15.42
C ALA A 123 2.34 22.11 -16.59
N GLU A 124 2.72 20.86 -16.83
CA GLU A 124 2.26 20.04 -17.95
C GLU A 124 1.08 19.14 -17.56
N GLU A 125 0.15 18.97 -18.49
CA GLU A 125 -0.97 18.03 -18.37
C GLU A 125 -0.49 16.59 -18.60
N VAL A 126 0.42 16.10 -17.75
CA VAL A 126 0.95 14.73 -17.83
C VAL A 126 0.10 13.73 -17.03
N LEU A 127 -0.71 14.22 -16.09
CA LEU A 127 -1.40 13.35 -15.13
C LEU A 127 -2.91 13.28 -15.42
N PHE A 128 -3.36 12.14 -15.95
CA PHE A 128 -4.74 11.88 -16.33
C PHE A 128 -5.45 10.93 -15.36
N ASN A 129 -6.78 10.98 -15.33
CA ASN A 129 -7.58 9.99 -14.62
C ASN A 129 -7.87 8.83 -15.57
N SER A 130 -7.71 7.60 -15.10
CA SER A 130 -8.07 6.41 -15.88
C SER A 130 -9.55 6.08 -15.71
N ASN A 131 -10.18 5.56 -16.77
CA ASN A 131 -11.59 5.17 -16.77
C ASN A 131 -11.88 4.01 -15.81
N GLU A 132 -10.91 3.14 -15.53
CA GLU A 132 -11.03 2.03 -14.57
C GLU A 132 -10.78 2.43 -13.11
N GLY A 133 -10.63 3.73 -12.85
CA GLY A 133 -10.32 4.27 -11.54
C GLY A 133 -8.82 4.20 -11.24
N GLY A 134 -8.17 5.36 -11.26
CA GLY A 134 -6.74 5.45 -10.99
C GLY A 134 -6.11 6.63 -11.70
N PHE A 135 -4.81 6.76 -11.54
CA PHE A 135 -4.05 7.87 -12.08
C PHE A 135 -3.04 7.34 -13.08
N LEU A 136 -3.05 7.95 -14.26
CA LEU A 136 -2.21 7.57 -15.37
C LEU A 136 -1.28 8.73 -15.67
N LEU A 137 0.01 8.45 -15.71
CA LEU A 137 1.01 9.37 -16.23
C LEU A 137 1.15 9.12 -17.74
N LYS A 138 0.82 10.13 -18.54
CA LYS A 138 0.97 10.12 -19.99
C LYS A 138 2.19 10.96 -20.36
N SER A 139 3.06 10.39 -21.17
CA SER A 139 4.18 11.09 -21.81
C SER A 139 3.77 11.72 -23.13
#